data_AF-A0A413G0Q5-F1
#
_entry.id   AF-A0A413G0Q5-F1
#
_cell.length_a   1.000
_cell.length_b   1.000
_cell.length_c   1.000
_cell.angle_alpha   90.00
_cell.angle_beta   90.00
_cell.angle_gamma   90.00
#
_symmetry.space_group_name_H-M   'P 1'
#
loop_
_entity.id
_entity.type
_entity.pdbx_description
1 polymer ?
#
loop_
_entity_poly.entity_id
_entity_poly.type
_entity_poly.pdbx_seq_one_letter_code
_entity_poly.pdbx_strand_id
1 'polypeptide(L)'
;MKKILSLLLSAAMAATMSVAAFAASSNDFGEAVFEGVWDDDDEAVDDFTLTGGEINGEDVTPGQTLYFIIEDGKIGTDPAVNTSDLKDSDLFKFDYDKDTNGKMISSIKLLTDKKVAGQDRADLVLEIVLADTTTTSEIHTDGEITFKAKRDSGSDDSKYDYSSDANYEKDDMLVIPYSFWINNEKAENDDNPDTGDRVYFSPDENENNTLIWGDDRAALEFEADDDASDFYARLSTSVDRDLYAEYGDPVDAELYFYDFVGNPTVPSTSRATLTLGIPWDEDDDYVPDPETCFIYERDADGYLVDVTDKFTYSEDDQEIAGWSMKTRTLGTYVISDTELDIDSYNDDEEADVSNDDIASDDTSDVTDTDKVIPQTGSSDMVNVAVFGAVVSLAAASALAFRKVSK
;
A
#
# COMPACT_ATOMS: atom_id res chain seq x y z
N MET A 1 -22.18 -19.73 -4.73
CA MET A 1 -23.20 -18.68 -4.50
C MET A 1 -22.71 -17.27 -4.85
N LYS A 2 -21.58 -17.12 -5.56
CA LYS A 2 -20.92 -15.82 -5.81
C LYS A 2 -21.58 -14.94 -6.89
N LYS A 3 -22.38 -15.49 -7.82
CA LYS A 3 -22.98 -14.73 -8.94
C LYS A 3 -24.36 -14.11 -8.68
N ILE A 4 -24.99 -14.40 -7.54
CA ILE A 4 -26.32 -13.86 -7.19
C ILE A 4 -26.19 -12.68 -6.22
N LEU A 5 -25.03 -12.52 -5.56
CA LEU A 5 -24.79 -11.41 -4.65
C LEU A 5 -24.47 -10.10 -5.40
N SER A 6 -23.71 -10.14 -6.51
CA SER A 6 -23.37 -8.93 -7.28
C SER A 6 -24.58 -8.25 -7.95
N LEU A 7 -25.59 -9.04 -8.33
CA LEU A 7 -26.86 -8.52 -8.90
C LEU A 7 -27.80 -7.94 -7.84
N LEU A 8 -27.60 -8.29 -6.57
CA LEU A 8 -28.32 -7.70 -5.43
C LEU A 8 -27.58 -6.48 -4.86
N LEU A 9 -26.25 -6.40 -5.00
CA LEU A 9 -25.45 -5.27 -4.51
C LEU A 9 -25.58 -4.04 -5.42
N SER A 10 -25.52 -4.22 -6.76
CA SER A 10 -25.83 -3.14 -7.72
C SER A 10 -27.25 -2.59 -7.59
N ALA A 11 -28.21 -3.42 -7.17
CA ALA A 11 -29.59 -2.98 -6.93
C ALA A 11 -29.82 -2.36 -5.54
N ALA A 12 -28.90 -2.54 -4.58
CA ALA A 12 -29.01 -2.02 -3.22
C ALA A 12 -28.32 -0.64 -3.06
N MET A 13 -27.27 -0.36 -3.83
CA MET A 13 -26.58 0.94 -3.79
C MET A 13 -27.40 2.09 -4.39
N ALA A 14 -28.34 1.80 -5.30
CA ALA A 14 -29.30 2.78 -5.81
C ALA A 14 -30.33 3.31 -4.77
N ALA A 15 -30.33 2.80 -3.52
CA ALA A 15 -31.44 3.04 -2.59
C ALA A 15 -31.13 3.84 -1.32
N THR A 16 -29.87 4.16 -0.97
CA THR A 16 -29.60 4.94 0.26
C THR A 16 -28.37 5.85 0.17
N MET A 17 -28.34 6.77 -0.79
CA MET A 17 -27.48 7.95 -0.66
C MET A 17 -28.33 9.15 -0.29
N SER A 18 -28.28 9.52 0.98
CA SER A 18 -28.86 10.76 1.48
C SER A 18 -28.01 11.91 0.95
N VAL A 19 -28.33 12.40 -0.24
CA VAL A 19 -27.85 13.69 -0.75
C VAL A 19 -28.09 14.70 0.37
N ALA A 20 -27.00 15.22 0.95
CA ALA A 20 -27.10 16.32 1.89
C ALA A 20 -27.87 17.43 1.18
N ALA A 21 -29.02 17.81 1.73
CA ALA A 21 -29.90 18.80 1.13
C ALA A 21 -29.18 20.17 1.07
N PHE A 22 -28.43 20.40 0.00
CA PHE A 22 -27.88 21.71 -0.33
C PHE A 22 -29.04 22.64 -0.73
N ALA A 23 -29.07 23.81 -0.11
CA ALA A 23 -30.09 24.81 -0.36
C ALA A 23 -29.85 25.51 -1.72
N ALA A 24 -30.93 25.57 -2.52
CA ALA A 24 -31.11 26.24 -3.83
C ALA A 24 -30.55 25.49 -5.08
N SER A 25 -31.41 24.65 -5.66
CA SER A 25 -31.48 24.23 -7.08
C SER A 25 -30.18 24.10 -7.87
N SER A 26 -29.19 23.35 -7.39
CA SER A 26 -28.16 22.79 -8.26
C SER A 26 -28.76 21.61 -9.02
N ASN A 27 -28.74 21.66 -10.34
CA ASN A 27 -29.10 20.53 -11.18
C ASN A 27 -27.86 19.68 -11.48
N ASP A 28 -28.11 18.40 -11.75
CA ASP A 28 -27.06 17.44 -12.11
C ASP A 28 -26.91 17.37 -13.64
N PHE A 29 -25.66 17.35 -14.13
CA PHE A 29 -25.38 17.21 -15.57
C PHE A 29 -25.69 15.81 -16.11
N GLY A 30 -25.94 14.83 -15.25
CA GLY A 30 -26.08 13.43 -15.60
C GLY A 30 -24.75 12.69 -15.50
N GLU A 31 -24.62 11.64 -16.30
CA GLU A 31 -23.58 10.63 -16.15
C GLU A 31 -22.35 10.95 -17.02
N ALA A 32 -21.16 10.90 -16.43
CA ALA A 32 -19.92 10.84 -17.19
C ALA A 32 -19.80 9.49 -17.91
N VAL A 33 -19.22 9.50 -19.11
CA VAL A 33 -18.87 8.27 -19.84
C VAL A 33 -17.37 8.11 -19.77
N PHE A 34 -16.91 6.89 -19.49
CA PHE A 34 -15.49 6.58 -19.38
C PHE A 34 -15.04 5.72 -20.55
N GLU A 35 -13.85 6.00 -21.09
CA GLU A 35 -13.23 5.18 -22.14
C GLU A 35 -12.60 3.91 -21.56
N GLY A 36 -12.16 3.97 -20.30
CA GLY A 36 -11.52 2.86 -19.59
C GLY A 36 -10.71 3.34 -18.39
N VAL A 37 -9.97 2.39 -17.81
CA VAL A 37 -9.03 2.60 -16.71
C VAL A 37 -7.70 1.94 -17.03
N TRP A 38 -6.61 2.62 -16.66
CA TRP A 38 -5.24 2.14 -16.84
C TRP A 38 -4.42 2.37 -15.58
N ASP A 39 -3.34 1.61 -15.42
CA ASP A 39 -2.35 1.81 -14.37
C ASP A 39 -1.20 2.75 -14.82
N ASP A 40 -0.19 2.92 -13.98
CA ASP A 40 0.99 3.74 -14.24
C ASP A 40 2.00 3.12 -15.22
N ASP A 41 1.84 1.84 -15.52
CA ASP A 41 2.57 1.12 -16.57
C ASP A 41 1.84 1.16 -17.92
N ASP A 42 0.79 2.01 -18.03
CA ASP A 42 -0.01 2.21 -19.25
C ASP A 42 -0.81 0.94 -19.67
N GLU A 43 -1.02 -0.01 -18.75
CA GLU A 43 -1.76 -1.25 -18.96
C GLU A 43 -3.22 -1.12 -18.50
N ALA A 44 -4.13 -1.80 -19.21
CA ALA A 44 -5.56 -1.72 -18.92
C ALA A 44 -5.93 -2.54 -17.69
N VAL A 45 -6.79 -1.99 -16.82
CA VAL A 45 -7.23 -2.65 -15.58
C VAL A 45 -8.67 -3.13 -15.70
N ASP A 46 -8.91 -4.44 -15.57
CA ASP A 46 -10.23 -5.04 -15.82
C ASP A 46 -11.14 -5.09 -14.57
N ASP A 47 -10.63 -4.74 -13.39
CA ASP A 47 -11.32 -4.85 -12.09
C ASP A 47 -12.41 -3.78 -11.86
N PHE A 48 -12.64 -2.91 -12.85
CA PHE A 48 -13.55 -1.78 -12.74
C PHE A 48 -14.77 -1.88 -13.65
N THR A 49 -15.92 -1.51 -13.08
CA THR A 49 -17.18 -1.29 -13.79
C THR A 49 -17.50 0.20 -13.83
N LEU A 50 -17.50 0.77 -15.05
CA LEU A 50 -17.65 2.21 -15.32
C LEU A 50 -19.02 2.54 -15.95
N THR A 51 -20.10 2.10 -15.32
CA THR A 51 -21.47 2.25 -15.84
C THR A 51 -22.28 3.20 -14.98
N GLY A 52 -23.19 3.97 -15.60
CA GLY A 52 -24.10 4.84 -14.85
C GLY A 52 -23.43 6.11 -14.31
N GLY A 53 -22.28 6.51 -14.84
CA GLY A 53 -21.50 7.64 -14.32
C GLY A 53 -20.75 7.34 -13.02
N GLU A 54 -20.71 6.08 -12.60
CA GLU A 54 -20.05 5.63 -11.37
C GLU A 54 -18.77 4.86 -11.65
N ILE A 55 -17.83 4.89 -10.71
CA ILE A 55 -16.58 4.11 -10.75
C ILE A 55 -16.64 3.05 -9.65
N ASN A 56 -16.94 1.81 -10.03
CA ASN A 56 -17.01 0.70 -9.08
C ASN A 56 -15.85 -0.27 -9.32
N GLY A 57 -15.10 -0.62 -8.27
CA GLY A 57 -13.98 -1.56 -8.33
C GLY A 57 -14.19 -2.72 -7.36
N GLU A 58 -13.93 -3.94 -7.82
CA GLU A 58 -14.01 -5.17 -7.01
C GLU A 58 -12.65 -5.86 -7.04
N ASP A 59 -12.21 -6.45 -5.93
CA ASP A 59 -10.89 -7.11 -5.81
C ASP A 59 -9.71 -6.21 -6.23
N VAL A 60 -9.81 -4.89 -5.98
CA VAL A 60 -8.81 -3.90 -6.40
C VAL A 60 -7.53 -4.07 -5.59
N THR A 61 -6.39 -4.18 -6.28
CA THR A 61 -5.08 -4.32 -5.62
C THR A 61 -4.63 -3.00 -4.97
N PRO A 62 -4.16 -2.99 -3.71
CA PRO A 62 -3.72 -1.77 -3.04
C PRO A 62 -2.39 -1.23 -3.59
N GLY A 63 -2.11 0.03 -3.28
CA GLY A 63 -0.86 0.70 -3.67
C GLY A 63 -0.72 1.02 -5.18
N GLN A 64 -1.80 0.90 -5.95
CA GLN A 64 -1.84 1.22 -7.39
C GLN A 64 -2.12 2.72 -7.64
N THR A 65 -1.66 3.21 -8.79
CA THR A 65 -2.11 4.49 -9.37
C THR A 65 -2.99 4.20 -10.58
N LEU A 66 -4.23 4.69 -10.56
CA LEU A 66 -5.24 4.40 -11.58
C LEU A 66 -5.63 5.67 -12.32
N TYR A 67 -5.77 5.55 -13.64
CA TYR A 67 -6.14 6.64 -14.55
C TYR A 67 -7.47 6.32 -15.23
N PHE A 68 -8.53 7.02 -14.83
CA PHE A 68 -9.85 6.91 -15.45
C PHE A 68 -10.02 8.00 -16.50
N ILE A 69 -10.18 7.60 -17.76
CA ILE A 69 -10.33 8.54 -18.87
C ILE A 69 -11.82 8.84 -19.07
N ILE A 70 -12.20 10.12 -19.00
CA ILE A 70 -13.54 10.58 -19.33
C ILE A 70 -13.60 10.83 -20.84
N GLU A 71 -14.59 10.24 -21.52
CA GLU A 71 -14.80 10.39 -22.97
C GLU A 71 -14.99 11.88 -23.33
N ASP A 72 -14.25 12.34 -24.33
CA ASP A 72 -14.34 13.73 -24.78
C ASP A 72 -15.70 14.03 -25.42
N GLY A 73 -16.35 15.09 -24.96
CA GLY A 73 -17.58 15.57 -25.55
C GLY A 73 -18.56 16.16 -24.55
N LYS A 74 -19.84 16.05 -24.92
CA LYS A 74 -20.94 16.68 -24.18
C LYS A 74 -21.55 15.72 -23.18
N ILE A 75 -21.70 16.19 -21.95
CA ILE A 75 -22.38 15.54 -20.84
C ILE A 75 -23.72 16.27 -20.60
N GLY A 76 -24.79 15.50 -20.46
CA GLY A 76 -26.12 16.04 -20.21
C GLY A 76 -26.84 16.60 -21.43
N THR A 77 -28.06 17.08 -21.18
CA THR A 77 -28.91 17.69 -22.22
C THR A 77 -29.59 18.98 -21.74
N ASP A 78 -30.01 19.03 -20.47
CA ASP A 78 -30.52 20.20 -19.77
C ASP A 78 -30.46 19.95 -18.24
N PRO A 79 -29.42 20.39 -17.52
CA PRO A 79 -28.31 21.19 -18.04
C PRO A 79 -27.33 20.37 -18.90
N ALA A 80 -26.47 21.06 -19.66
CA ALA A 80 -25.47 20.44 -20.53
C ALA A 80 -24.11 21.14 -20.41
N VAL A 81 -23.03 20.36 -20.43
CA VAL A 81 -21.65 20.82 -20.31
C VAL A 81 -20.74 20.01 -21.25
N ASN A 82 -19.63 20.59 -21.71
CA ASN A 82 -18.60 19.84 -22.42
C ASN A 82 -17.38 19.61 -21.52
N THR A 83 -16.67 18.50 -21.74
CA THR A 83 -15.36 18.19 -21.13
C THR A 83 -14.36 19.36 -21.22
N SER A 84 -14.39 20.11 -22.33
CA SER A 84 -13.59 21.32 -22.52
C SER A 84 -13.88 22.44 -21.51
N ASP A 85 -15.13 22.55 -21.04
CA ASP A 85 -15.50 23.53 -20.02
C ASP A 85 -15.16 22.99 -18.63
N LEU A 86 -15.39 21.70 -18.37
CA LEU A 86 -15.09 21.04 -17.08
C LEU A 86 -13.61 21.13 -16.70
N LYS A 87 -12.70 21.10 -17.70
CA LYS A 87 -11.26 21.25 -17.48
C LYS A 87 -10.83 22.69 -17.19
N ASP A 88 -11.66 23.68 -17.50
CA ASP A 88 -11.36 25.08 -17.22
C ASP A 88 -11.62 25.42 -15.75
N SER A 89 -10.54 25.58 -15.00
CA SER A 89 -10.57 25.96 -13.58
C SER A 89 -11.21 27.33 -13.30
N ASP A 90 -11.36 28.21 -14.29
CA ASP A 90 -12.10 29.47 -14.14
C ASP A 90 -13.63 29.26 -14.24
N LEU A 91 -14.08 28.21 -14.93
CA LEU A 91 -15.48 27.85 -15.12
C LEU A 91 -15.97 26.86 -14.06
N PHE A 92 -15.16 25.86 -13.73
CA PHE A 92 -15.52 24.78 -12.82
C PHE A 92 -14.59 24.67 -11.61
N LYS A 93 -15.14 24.19 -10.51
CA LYS A 93 -14.40 23.75 -9.33
C LYS A 93 -14.35 22.22 -9.38
N PHE A 94 -13.15 21.66 -9.52
CA PHE A 94 -12.90 20.27 -9.19
C PHE A 94 -12.74 20.12 -7.67
N ASP A 95 -13.45 19.17 -7.09
CA ASP A 95 -13.40 18.83 -5.68
C ASP A 95 -13.64 17.33 -5.51
N TYR A 96 -13.30 16.78 -4.36
CA TYR A 96 -13.65 15.42 -4.00
C TYR A 96 -13.78 15.30 -2.49
N ASP A 97 -14.58 14.35 -2.06
CA ASP A 97 -14.67 13.89 -0.69
C ASP A 97 -14.36 12.40 -0.62
N LYS A 98 -14.10 11.95 0.59
CA LYS A 98 -13.73 10.58 0.90
C LYS A 98 -14.54 10.18 2.11
N ASP A 99 -15.32 9.14 1.97
CA ASP A 99 -16.25 8.67 2.99
C ASP A 99 -15.62 7.50 3.75
N THR A 100 -16.04 6.28 3.46
CA THR A 100 -15.61 5.07 4.15
C THR A 100 -14.15 4.81 3.86
N ASN A 101 -13.37 4.57 4.93
CA ASN A 101 -11.93 4.26 4.86
C ASN A 101 -11.12 5.20 3.94
N GLY A 102 -11.47 6.49 3.86
CA GLY A 102 -10.87 7.44 2.92
C GLY A 102 -9.34 7.56 2.93
N LYS A 103 -8.65 7.08 3.98
CA LYS A 103 -7.19 6.93 4.00
C LYS A 103 -6.65 5.98 2.91
N MET A 104 -7.48 5.06 2.41
CA MET A 104 -7.13 4.17 1.30
C MET A 104 -7.01 4.91 -0.02
N ILE A 105 -7.64 6.07 -0.15
CA ILE A 105 -7.39 6.99 -1.25
C ILE A 105 -6.30 7.94 -0.80
N SER A 106 -5.10 7.83 -1.35
CA SER A 106 -4.01 8.75 -1.05
C SER A 106 -4.27 10.11 -1.70
N SER A 107 -4.62 10.14 -2.99
CA SER A 107 -5.01 11.37 -3.68
C SER A 107 -5.94 11.10 -4.85
N ILE A 108 -6.75 12.12 -5.19
CA ILE A 108 -7.49 12.19 -6.45
C ILE A 108 -7.06 13.48 -7.14
N LYS A 109 -6.68 13.41 -8.42
CA LYS A 109 -6.31 14.58 -9.23
C LYS A 109 -7.05 14.59 -10.55
N LEU A 110 -7.34 15.79 -11.02
CA LEU A 110 -7.76 16.04 -12.38
C LEU A 110 -6.53 16.34 -13.24
N LEU A 111 -6.26 15.49 -14.23
CA LEU A 111 -5.25 15.71 -15.24
C LEU A 111 -5.92 16.11 -16.55
N THR A 112 -5.26 17.00 -17.29
CA THR A 112 -5.75 17.54 -18.56
C THR A 112 -4.70 17.34 -19.65
N ASP A 113 -5.16 17.08 -20.87
CA ASP A 113 -4.31 16.81 -22.04
C ASP A 113 -3.23 15.74 -21.76
N LYS A 114 -3.57 14.73 -20.94
CA LYS A 114 -2.65 13.67 -20.50
C LYS A 114 -2.61 12.56 -21.53
N LYS A 115 -1.41 12.06 -21.82
CA LYS A 115 -1.24 10.82 -22.57
C LYS A 115 -1.30 9.65 -21.59
N VAL A 116 -2.17 8.68 -21.85
CA VAL A 116 -2.33 7.43 -21.10
C VAL A 116 -2.35 6.29 -22.12
N ALA A 117 -1.76 5.14 -21.80
CA ALA A 117 -1.84 3.91 -22.57
C ALA A 117 -1.39 4.01 -24.04
N GLY A 118 -0.39 4.86 -24.33
CA GLY A 118 0.04 5.09 -25.71
C GLY A 118 -1.00 5.76 -26.64
N GLN A 119 -2.19 6.11 -26.13
CA GLN A 119 -3.32 6.72 -26.87
C GLN A 119 -3.03 8.17 -27.29
N ASP A 120 -3.97 8.76 -28.04
CA ASP A 120 -4.04 10.21 -28.20
C ASP A 120 -4.24 10.88 -26.82
N ARG A 121 -3.90 12.17 -26.69
CA ARG A 121 -4.03 12.86 -25.41
C ARG A 121 -5.50 12.96 -25.01
N ALA A 122 -5.83 12.41 -23.85
CA ALA A 122 -7.14 12.53 -23.25
C ALA A 122 -7.35 13.94 -22.66
N ASP A 123 -8.53 14.49 -22.89
CA ASP A 123 -8.91 15.83 -22.45
C ASP A 123 -9.05 15.91 -20.92
N LEU A 124 -9.65 14.89 -20.33
CA LEU A 124 -9.88 14.74 -18.89
C LEU A 124 -9.52 13.34 -18.40
N VAL A 125 -8.65 13.28 -17.40
CA VAL A 125 -8.28 12.04 -16.72
C VAL A 125 -8.37 12.24 -15.22
N LEU A 126 -9.06 11.34 -14.54
CA LEU A 126 -9.04 11.24 -13.08
C LEU A 126 -7.91 10.30 -12.67
N GLU A 127 -6.88 10.84 -12.02
CA GLU A 127 -5.83 10.04 -11.38
C GLU A 127 -6.24 9.76 -9.94
N ILE A 128 -6.44 8.49 -9.59
CA ILE A 128 -6.72 8.03 -8.23
C ILE A 128 -5.54 7.18 -7.76
N VAL A 129 -4.89 7.61 -6.69
CA VAL A 129 -3.77 6.89 -6.07
C VAL A 129 -4.26 6.18 -4.83
N LEU A 130 -4.12 4.85 -4.79
CA LEU A 130 -4.47 4.01 -3.66
C LEU A 130 -3.31 3.91 -2.66
N ALA A 131 -3.63 3.91 -1.38
CA ALA A 131 -2.66 3.59 -0.33
C ALA A 131 -2.36 2.09 -0.34
N ASP A 132 -1.15 1.74 0.08
CA ASP A 132 -0.77 0.34 0.32
C ASP A 132 -1.34 -0.16 1.66
N THR A 133 -1.42 -1.48 1.84
CA THR A 133 -1.89 -2.10 3.08
C THR A 133 -1.36 -3.51 3.25
N THR A 134 -1.03 -3.87 4.50
CA THR A 134 -0.59 -5.21 4.89
C THR A 134 -1.73 -6.04 5.50
N THR A 135 -2.99 -5.61 5.36
CA THR A 135 -4.15 -6.36 5.84
C THR A 135 -4.34 -7.66 5.04
N THR A 136 -4.89 -8.70 5.66
CA THR A 136 -5.34 -9.91 4.95
C THR A 136 -6.84 -9.90 4.68
N SER A 137 -7.53 -8.87 5.17
CA SER A 137 -8.97 -8.69 5.01
C SER A 137 -9.28 -7.54 4.07
N GLU A 138 -10.31 -7.75 3.25
CA GLU A 138 -10.86 -6.76 2.33
C GLU A 138 -11.23 -5.44 3.03
N ILE A 139 -10.93 -4.33 2.36
CA ILE A 139 -11.26 -2.96 2.79
C ILE A 139 -12.18 -2.33 1.76
N HIS A 140 -13.35 -1.88 2.19
CA HIS A 140 -14.24 -1.05 1.38
C HIS A 140 -13.90 0.43 1.52
N THR A 141 -13.81 1.17 0.42
CA THR A 141 -13.70 2.63 0.42
C THR A 141 -14.62 3.26 -0.64
N ASP A 142 -15.20 4.41 -0.32
CA ASP A 142 -16.13 5.13 -1.19
C ASP A 142 -15.99 6.66 -1.02
N GLY A 143 -16.67 7.40 -1.90
CA GLY A 143 -16.76 8.86 -1.87
C GLY A 143 -17.26 9.43 -3.19
N GLU A 144 -17.20 10.75 -3.34
CA GLU A 144 -17.66 11.45 -4.54
C GLU A 144 -16.58 12.37 -5.12
N ILE A 145 -16.52 12.42 -6.45
CA ILE A 145 -15.74 13.40 -7.22
C ILE A 145 -16.73 14.38 -7.84
N THR A 146 -16.53 15.68 -7.58
CA THR A 146 -17.48 16.72 -7.99
C THR A 146 -16.84 17.76 -8.89
N PHE A 147 -17.50 18.06 -10.00
CA PHE A 147 -17.28 19.26 -10.79
C PHE A 147 -18.43 20.23 -10.59
N LYS A 148 -18.16 21.37 -9.96
CA LYS A 148 -19.17 22.38 -9.65
C LYS A 148 -19.01 23.62 -10.50
N ALA A 149 -20.06 24.03 -11.22
CA ALA A 149 -20.09 25.25 -11.99
C ALA A 149 -19.91 26.48 -11.09
N LYS A 150 -18.94 27.33 -11.40
CA LYS A 150 -18.66 28.57 -10.64
C LYS A 150 -19.54 29.74 -11.07
N ARG A 151 -20.19 29.62 -12.23
CA ARG A 151 -20.93 30.66 -12.93
C ARG A 151 -21.89 30.06 -13.95
N ASP A 152 -22.81 30.88 -14.44
CA ASP A 152 -23.71 30.51 -15.54
C ASP A 152 -22.95 30.45 -16.86
N SER A 153 -23.32 29.49 -17.71
CA SER A 153 -22.91 29.41 -19.11
C SER A 153 -23.45 30.60 -19.91
N GLY A 154 -22.70 31.08 -20.91
CA GLY A 154 -23.15 32.15 -21.79
C GLY A 154 -23.33 33.52 -21.11
N SER A 155 -22.69 33.75 -19.95
CA SER A 155 -22.66 35.07 -19.34
C SER A 155 -22.01 36.09 -20.30
N ASP A 156 -22.49 37.34 -20.32
CA ASP A 156 -21.97 38.42 -21.19
C ASP A 156 -20.51 38.83 -20.88
N ASP A 157 -19.81 38.08 -20.02
CA ASP A 157 -18.43 38.34 -19.65
C ASP A 157 -17.47 37.75 -20.68
N SER A 158 -17.03 38.61 -21.60
CA SER A 158 -16.02 38.31 -22.65
C SER A 158 -14.68 37.78 -22.14
N LYS A 159 -14.45 37.75 -20.82
CA LYS A 159 -13.26 37.14 -20.23
C LYS A 159 -13.29 35.61 -20.32
N TYR A 160 -14.47 35.01 -20.41
CA TYR A 160 -14.67 33.56 -20.35
C TYR A 160 -15.14 33.04 -21.70
N ASP A 161 -14.56 31.93 -22.12
CA ASP A 161 -14.99 31.21 -23.31
C ASP A 161 -15.82 30.01 -22.85
N TYR A 162 -16.94 29.75 -23.52
CA TYR A 162 -17.85 28.67 -23.18
C TYR A 162 -18.07 27.84 -24.42
N SER A 163 -18.18 26.52 -24.27
CA SER A 163 -18.64 25.69 -25.38
C SER A 163 -19.99 26.18 -25.91
N SER A 164 -20.17 26.14 -27.24
CA SER A 164 -21.37 26.70 -27.89
C SER A 164 -22.69 26.07 -27.45
N ASP A 165 -22.60 24.84 -26.95
CA ASP A 165 -23.73 23.99 -26.61
C ASP A 165 -23.90 23.87 -25.08
N ALA A 166 -23.11 24.58 -24.28
CA ALA A 166 -23.27 24.65 -22.84
C ALA A 166 -24.59 25.34 -22.46
N ASN A 167 -25.31 24.74 -21.52
CA ASN A 167 -26.50 25.30 -20.90
C ASN A 167 -26.52 24.85 -19.44
N TYR A 168 -25.72 25.51 -18.63
CA TYR A 168 -25.60 25.27 -17.20
C TYR A 168 -25.70 26.57 -16.41
N GLU A 169 -26.24 26.48 -15.21
CA GLU A 169 -26.29 27.57 -14.24
C GLU A 169 -25.17 27.40 -13.22
N LYS A 170 -24.85 28.50 -12.53
CA LYS A 170 -23.94 28.46 -11.39
C LYS A 170 -24.45 27.45 -10.36
N ASP A 171 -23.50 26.76 -9.75
CA ASP A 171 -23.71 25.73 -8.73
C ASP A 171 -24.27 24.40 -9.26
N ASP A 172 -24.63 24.27 -10.55
CA ASP A 172 -24.86 22.96 -11.20
C ASP A 172 -23.62 22.06 -11.09
N MET A 173 -23.84 20.74 -11.03
CA MET A 173 -22.80 19.77 -10.68
C MET A 173 -22.77 18.57 -11.63
N LEU A 174 -21.58 18.03 -11.84
CA LEU A 174 -21.38 16.64 -12.24
C LEU A 174 -20.81 15.94 -11.01
N VAL A 175 -21.51 14.91 -10.53
CA VAL A 175 -21.07 14.08 -9.41
C VAL A 175 -20.75 12.69 -9.93
N ILE A 176 -19.53 12.23 -9.68
CA ILE A 176 -19.04 10.90 -10.04
C ILE A 176 -18.77 10.16 -8.73
N PRO A 177 -19.67 9.27 -8.30
CA PRO A 177 -19.42 8.44 -7.13
C PRO A 177 -18.38 7.36 -7.45
N TYR A 178 -17.58 6.99 -6.46
CA TYR A 178 -16.67 5.85 -6.54
C TYR A 178 -16.86 4.91 -5.35
N SER A 179 -16.65 3.61 -5.57
CA SER A 179 -16.70 2.58 -4.52
C SER A 179 -15.76 1.43 -4.87
N PHE A 180 -14.75 1.18 -4.05
CA PHE A 180 -13.74 0.13 -4.25
C PHE A 180 -13.74 -0.87 -3.10
N TRP A 181 -13.76 -2.15 -3.43
CA TRP A 181 -13.39 -3.24 -2.54
C TRP A 181 -11.94 -3.59 -2.80
N ILE A 182 -11.07 -3.22 -1.86
CA ILE A 182 -9.62 -3.33 -1.97
C ILE A 182 -9.16 -4.57 -1.22
N ASN A 183 -8.37 -5.42 -1.86
CA ASN A 183 -7.82 -6.60 -1.24
C ASN A 183 -6.41 -6.89 -1.74
N ASN A 184 -5.57 -7.42 -0.85
CA ASN A 184 -4.34 -8.08 -1.28
C ASN A 184 -4.72 -9.39 -1.98
N GLU A 185 -3.91 -9.81 -2.94
CA GLU A 185 -4.12 -11.07 -3.63
C GLU A 185 -3.92 -12.25 -2.68
N LYS A 186 -4.77 -13.27 -2.81
CA LYS A 186 -4.67 -14.47 -1.98
C LYS A 186 -3.66 -15.43 -2.61
N ALA A 187 -2.65 -15.82 -1.83
CA ALA A 187 -1.81 -16.99 -2.09
C ALA A 187 -2.23 -18.15 -1.18
N GLU A 188 -2.22 -19.36 -1.73
CA GLU A 188 -2.49 -20.63 -1.08
C GLU A 188 -1.21 -21.50 -1.09
N ASN A 189 -1.26 -22.65 -0.44
CA ASN A 189 -0.16 -23.59 -0.38
C ASN A 189 0.31 -24.03 -1.80
N ASP A 190 1.63 -24.10 -1.98
CA ASP A 190 2.32 -24.37 -3.25
C ASP A 190 2.15 -23.28 -4.33
N ASP A 191 1.65 -22.08 -3.97
CA ASP A 191 1.63 -20.94 -4.88
C ASP A 191 3.01 -20.28 -5.02
N ASN A 192 3.20 -19.61 -6.16
CA ASN A 192 4.45 -18.96 -6.55
C ASN A 192 4.24 -17.49 -6.98
N PRO A 193 3.87 -16.57 -6.07
CA PRO A 193 3.72 -15.15 -6.41
C PRO A 193 5.03 -14.51 -6.90
N ASP A 194 4.93 -13.48 -7.73
CA ASP A 194 6.10 -12.74 -8.19
C ASP A 194 6.64 -11.83 -7.08
N THR A 195 7.93 -11.46 -7.18
CA THR A 195 8.49 -10.45 -6.28
C THR A 195 7.79 -9.12 -6.47
N GLY A 196 7.37 -8.51 -5.37
CA GLY A 196 6.67 -7.24 -5.35
C GLY A 196 5.14 -7.37 -5.28
N ASP A 197 4.59 -8.55 -5.50
CA ASP A 197 3.15 -8.78 -5.47
C ASP A 197 2.57 -8.52 -4.07
N ARG A 198 1.39 -7.88 -4.06
CA ARG A 198 0.67 -7.54 -2.83
C ARG A 198 -0.15 -8.74 -2.40
N VAL A 199 0.51 -9.76 -1.86
CA VAL A 199 -0.14 -11.02 -1.47
C VAL A 199 -0.30 -11.19 0.02
N TYR A 200 -1.35 -11.88 0.44
CA TYR A 200 -1.42 -12.54 1.73
C TYR A 200 -1.48 -14.05 1.53
N PHE A 201 -0.83 -14.79 2.42
CA PHE A 201 -0.83 -16.23 2.40
C PHE A 201 -1.88 -16.79 3.37
N SER A 202 -2.64 -17.78 2.92
CA SER A 202 -3.66 -18.48 3.69
C SER A 202 -3.24 -19.95 3.85
N PRO A 203 -2.64 -20.33 4.99
CA PRO A 203 -2.07 -21.66 5.18
C PRO A 203 -3.13 -22.77 5.29
N ASP A 204 -2.78 -23.96 4.81
CA ASP A 204 -3.49 -25.20 5.10
C ASP A 204 -3.21 -25.65 6.55
N GLU A 205 -4.25 -25.59 7.40
CA GLU A 205 -4.18 -25.93 8.83
C GLU A 205 -3.70 -27.38 9.06
N ASN A 206 -2.76 -27.59 10.00
CA ASN A 206 -2.17 -28.89 10.33
C ASN A 206 -1.44 -29.61 9.16
N GLU A 207 -1.08 -28.87 8.10
CA GLU A 207 -0.34 -29.41 6.97
C GLU A 207 0.99 -28.67 6.78
N ASN A 208 1.87 -29.29 5.98
CA ASN A 208 3.06 -28.60 5.51
C ASN A 208 2.65 -27.61 4.42
N ASN A 209 3.12 -26.38 4.59
CA ASN A 209 2.86 -25.26 3.73
C ASN A 209 4.17 -24.82 3.09
N THR A 210 4.11 -24.55 1.80
CA THR A 210 5.20 -24.02 0.99
C THR A 210 4.72 -22.79 0.25
N LEU A 211 5.54 -21.75 0.23
CA LEU A 211 5.35 -20.54 -0.57
C LEU A 211 6.68 -20.14 -1.18
N ILE A 212 6.73 -19.96 -2.50
CA ILE A 212 7.94 -19.56 -3.22
C ILE A 212 7.69 -18.20 -3.87
N TRP A 213 8.65 -17.29 -3.81
CA TRP A 213 8.54 -15.98 -4.45
C TRP A 213 9.43 -15.87 -5.68
N GLY A 214 8.91 -15.27 -6.75
CA GLY A 214 9.66 -14.80 -7.92
C GLY A 214 10.60 -15.84 -8.52
N ASP A 215 10.09 -17.04 -8.78
CA ASP A 215 10.81 -18.14 -9.43
C ASP A 215 12.16 -18.43 -8.74
N ASP A 216 12.09 -18.88 -7.49
CA ASP A 216 13.23 -19.20 -6.61
C ASP A 216 13.96 -18.02 -5.96
N ARG A 217 13.35 -16.83 -5.92
CA ARG A 217 13.93 -15.72 -5.14
C ARG A 217 13.93 -16.03 -3.65
N ALA A 218 12.85 -16.55 -3.09
CA ALA A 218 12.82 -17.01 -1.70
C ALA A 218 11.81 -18.14 -1.55
N ALA A 219 11.95 -18.94 -0.50
CA ALA A 219 10.97 -19.97 -0.15
C ALA A 219 10.71 -20.00 1.36
N LEU A 220 9.48 -20.28 1.73
CA LEU A 220 9.04 -20.46 3.11
C LEU A 220 8.35 -21.82 3.25
N GLU A 221 8.89 -22.67 4.12
CA GLU A 221 8.36 -23.99 4.41
C GLU A 221 8.00 -24.11 5.90
N PHE A 222 6.77 -24.49 6.24
CA PHE A 222 6.35 -24.63 7.63
C PHE A 222 5.16 -25.56 7.84
N GLU A 223 5.08 -26.18 9.02
CA GLU A 223 3.86 -26.86 9.47
C GLU A 223 2.98 -25.84 10.19
N ALA A 224 1.79 -25.59 9.65
CA ALA A 224 0.87 -24.58 10.15
C ALA A 224 0.12 -25.06 11.40
N ASP A 225 -0.28 -24.11 12.25
CA ASP A 225 -1.11 -24.38 13.43
C ASP A 225 -2.50 -24.94 13.05
N ASP A 226 -3.25 -25.48 14.03
CA ASP A 226 -4.60 -26.00 13.81
C ASP A 226 -5.67 -24.91 13.63
N ASP A 227 -5.30 -23.66 13.87
CA ASP A 227 -6.07 -22.44 13.64
C ASP A 227 -5.22 -21.36 12.94
N ALA A 228 -4.42 -21.77 11.96
CA ALA A 228 -3.47 -20.92 11.27
C ALA A 228 -4.13 -19.65 10.69
N SER A 229 -3.63 -18.49 11.10
CA SER A 229 -4.12 -17.19 10.63
C SER A 229 -3.46 -16.78 9.33
N ASP A 230 -4.22 -16.19 8.40
CA ASP A 230 -3.64 -15.52 7.23
C ASP A 230 -2.58 -14.49 7.64
N PHE A 231 -1.52 -14.36 6.85
CA PHE A 231 -0.49 -13.33 7.05
C PHE A 231 -0.09 -12.66 5.74
N TYR A 232 0.32 -11.40 5.81
CA TYR A 232 0.80 -10.66 4.65
C TYR A 232 2.17 -11.19 4.22
N ALA A 233 2.36 -11.40 2.91
CA ALA A 233 3.44 -12.21 2.39
C ALA A 233 4.13 -11.57 1.18
N ARG A 234 4.17 -10.23 1.10
CA ARG A 234 4.90 -9.54 0.03
C ARG A 234 6.41 -9.58 0.26
N LEU A 235 7.15 -10.10 -0.72
CA LEU A 235 8.59 -9.96 -0.81
C LEU A 235 8.95 -8.82 -1.77
N SER A 236 9.68 -7.82 -1.30
CA SER A 236 10.28 -6.78 -2.15
C SER A 236 11.77 -7.03 -2.30
N THR A 237 12.27 -6.94 -3.53
CA THR A 237 13.70 -7.00 -3.88
C THR A 237 14.25 -5.63 -4.27
N SER A 238 13.46 -4.57 -4.07
CA SER A 238 13.84 -3.21 -4.44
C SER A 238 15.07 -2.77 -3.67
N VAL A 239 15.99 -2.10 -4.36
CA VAL A 239 17.23 -1.58 -3.76
C VAL A 239 16.90 -0.49 -2.75
N ASP A 240 17.39 -0.66 -1.52
CA ASP A 240 17.44 0.41 -0.53
C ASP A 240 18.72 1.22 -0.76
N ARG A 241 18.55 2.38 -1.39
CA ARG A 241 19.68 3.25 -1.78
C ARG A 241 20.39 3.87 -0.59
N ASP A 242 19.69 4.02 0.54
CA ASP A 242 20.28 4.60 1.74
C ASP A 242 21.19 3.56 2.41
N LEU A 243 20.74 2.30 2.52
CA LEU A 243 21.60 1.20 2.96
C LEU A 243 22.79 0.98 2.02
N TYR A 244 22.57 1.09 0.71
CA TYR A 244 23.65 0.97 -0.28
C TYR A 244 24.70 2.05 -0.09
N ALA A 245 24.29 3.31 0.04
CA ALA A 245 25.20 4.43 0.22
C ALA A 245 25.93 4.40 1.57
N GLU A 246 25.27 3.92 2.62
CA GLU A 246 25.81 3.88 3.98
C GLU A 246 26.80 2.71 4.17
N TYR A 247 26.45 1.51 3.69
CA TYR A 247 27.22 0.29 3.99
C TYR A 247 27.92 -0.31 2.78
N GLY A 248 27.29 -0.32 1.60
CA GLY A 248 27.82 -0.98 0.40
C GLY A 248 28.89 -0.15 -0.32
N ASP A 249 28.56 1.09 -0.69
CA ASP A 249 29.44 2.01 -1.42
C ASP A 249 30.83 2.20 -0.77
N PRO A 250 30.98 2.30 0.57
CA PRO A 250 32.29 2.48 1.21
C PRO A 250 33.28 1.33 0.98
N VAL A 251 32.77 0.11 0.79
CA VAL A 251 33.58 -1.10 0.61
C VAL A 251 33.46 -1.70 -0.80
N ASP A 252 32.74 -1.02 -1.70
CA ASP A 252 32.48 -1.48 -3.08
C ASP A 252 31.76 -2.84 -3.11
N ALA A 253 30.81 -3.04 -2.18
CA ALA A 253 30.01 -4.25 -2.12
C ALA A 253 28.81 -4.22 -3.08
N GLU A 254 28.43 -5.40 -3.55
CA GLU A 254 27.14 -5.61 -4.23
C GLU A 254 26.11 -6.13 -3.21
N LEU A 255 24.96 -5.45 -3.14
CA LEU A 255 23.92 -5.74 -2.15
C LEU A 255 22.64 -6.27 -2.80
N TYR A 256 22.15 -7.41 -2.30
CA TYR A 256 20.92 -8.04 -2.75
C TYR A 256 19.87 -8.05 -1.64
N PHE A 257 18.71 -7.46 -1.90
CA PHE A 257 17.68 -7.18 -0.89
C PHE A 257 16.56 -8.22 -0.91
N TYR A 258 16.10 -8.57 0.29
CA TYR A 258 14.96 -9.44 0.57
C TYR A 258 14.13 -8.83 1.70
N ASP A 259 13.21 -7.94 1.34
CA ASP A 259 12.34 -7.25 2.29
C ASP A 259 10.97 -7.92 2.36
N PHE A 260 10.73 -8.72 3.40
CA PHE A 260 9.41 -9.25 3.70
C PHE A 260 8.59 -8.16 4.38
N VAL A 261 7.84 -7.43 3.56
CA VAL A 261 7.20 -6.15 3.92
C VAL A 261 6.31 -6.31 5.16
N GLY A 262 6.51 -5.45 6.14
CA GLY A 262 5.76 -5.46 7.40
C GLY A 262 6.20 -6.51 8.41
N ASN A 263 7.26 -7.26 8.11
CA ASN A 263 7.91 -8.25 8.97
C ASN A 263 6.92 -9.24 9.62
N PRO A 264 6.18 -10.00 8.81
CA PRO A 264 5.09 -10.85 9.29
C PRO A 264 5.59 -11.97 10.20
N THR A 265 4.71 -12.39 11.12
CA THR A 265 4.94 -13.59 11.94
C THR A 265 4.25 -14.78 11.30
N VAL A 266 4.97 -15.89 11.18
CA VAL A 266 4.48 -17.12 10.55
C VAL A 266 3.60 -17.92 11.53
N PRO A 267 2.35 -18.26 11.18
CA PRO A 267 1.40 -18.98 12.03
C PRO A 267 1.75 -20.49 12.10
N SER A 268 2.80 -20.80 12.85
CA SER A 268 3.43 -22.12 12.85
C SER A 268 3.73 -22.64 14.26
N THR A 269 3.50 -23.95 14.44
CA THR A 269 3.74 -24.64 15.72
C THR A 269 5.24 -24.69 16.01
N SER A 270 6.04 -24.93 14.98
CA SER A 270 7.50 -24.94 15.01
C SER A 270 8.07 -23.79 14.17
N ARG A 271 9.35 -23.46 14.33
CA ARG A 271 9.99 -22.45 13.46
C ARG A 271 9.91 -22.89 12.00
N ALA A 272 9.45 -21.98 11.14
CA ALA A 272 9.47 -22.12 9.69
C ALA A 272 10.91 -22.20 9.18
N THR A 273 11.13 -22.90 8.07
CA THR A 273 12.36 -22.73 7.28
C THR A 273 12.13 -21.58 6.32
N LEU A 274 12.95 -20.54 6.41
CA LEU A 274 13.09 -19.53 5.37
C LEU A 274 14.35 -19.85 4.58
N THR A 275 14.25 -19.85 3.25
CA THR A 275 15.39 -19.92 2.34
C THR A 275 15.44 -18.66 1.50
N LEU A 276 16.57 -17.96 1.51
CA LEU A 276 16.87 -16.86 0.60
C LEU A 276 17.56 -17.46 -0.62
N GLY A 277 16.94 -17.36 -1.79
CA GLY A 277 17.47 -17.92 -3.02
C GLY A 277 18.65 -17.13 -3.57
N ILE A 278 19.37 -17.69 -4.52
CA ILE A 278 20.53 -17.05 -5.15
C ILE A 278 20.04 -15.89 -6.05
N PRO A 279 20.53 -14.65 -5.86
CA PRO A 279 19.95 -13.49 -6.53
C PRO A 279 20.48 -13.19 -7.94
N TRP A 280 21.45 -13.94 -8.42
CA TRP A 280 22.14 -13.78 -9.71
C TRP A 280 22.04 -15.06 -10.53
N ASP A 281 22.15 -14.92 -11.85
CA ASP A 281 22.17 -16.06 -12.77
C ASP A 281 23.59 -16.53 -13.03
N GLU A 282 23.77 -17.81 -13.39
CA GLU A 282 25.10 -18.36 -13.75
C GLU A 282 25.73 -17.67 -14.99
N ASP A 283 24.90 -17.03 -15.81
CA ASP A 283 25.30 -16.32 -17.03
C ASP A 283 25.61 -14.83 -16.79
N ASP A 284 25.49 -14.34 -15.55
CA ASP A 284 25.78 -12.94 -15.22
C ASP A 284 27.28 -12.61 -15.33
N ASP A 285 27.57 -11.33 -15.60
CA ASP A 285 28.94 -10.83 -15.72
C ASP A 285 29.73 -10.94 -14.38
N TYR A 286 29.02 -11.04 -13.26
CA TYR A 286 29.55 -11.20 -11.91
C TYR A 286 28.69 -12.18 -11.10
N VAL A 287 29.32 -13.26 -10.64
CA VAL A 287 28.68 -14.34 -9.88
C VAL A 287 29.51 -14.56 -8.60
N PRO A 288 29.07 -14.01 -7.46
CA PRO A 288 29.67 -14.27 -6.16
C PRO A 288 29.66 -15.76 -5.80
N ASP A 289 30.63 -16.19 -4.97
CA ASP A 289 30.61 -17.54 -4.39
C ASP A 289 29.64 -17.53 -3.19
N PRO A 290 28.53 -18.28 -3.26
CA PRO A 290 27.49 -18.23 -2.24
C PRO A 290 27.96 -18.70 -0.86
N GLU A 291 29.00 -19.55 -0.78
CA GLU A 291 29.57 -19.99 0.50
C GLU A 291 30.36 -18.89 1.22
N THR A 292 30.67 -17.78 0.53
CA THR A 292 31.50 -16.68 1.06
C THR A 292 30.75 -15.38 1.28
N CYS A 293 29.45 -15.36 0.97
CA CYS A 293 28.62 -14.17 1.14
C CYS A 293 28.28 -13.93 2.61
N PHE A 294 28.02 -12.66 2.94
CA PHE A 294 27.59 -12.19 4.25
C PHE A 294 26.10 -11.87 4.21
N ILE A 295 25.40 -12.16 5.30
CA ILE A 295 23.95 -11.93 5.39
C ILE A 295 23.67 -11.05 6.60
N TYR A 296 23.01 -9.93 6.35
CA TYR A 296 22.62 -8.95 7.36
C TYR A 296 21.10 -8.90 7.48
N GLU A 297 20.61 -8.67 8.68
CA GLU A 297 19.19 -8.39 8.97
C GLU A 297 19.06 -6.94 9.43
N ARG A 298 18.12 -6.20 8.84
CA ARG A 298 17.79 -4.84 9.30
C ARG A 298 16.98 -4.94 10.59
N ASP A 299 17.46 -4.31 11.64
CA ASP A 299 16.77 -4.25 12.92
C ASP A 299 15.63 -3.21 12.94
N ALA A 300 15.00 -3.04 14.11
CA ALA A 300 13.88 -2.12 14.29
C ALA A 300 14.28 -0.64 14.23
N ASP A 301 15.55 -0.31 14.47
CA ASP A 301 16.10 1.04 14.43
C ASP A 301 16.64 1.40 13.03
N GLY A 302 16.69 0.41 12.13
CA GLY A 302 17.09 0.55 10.74
C GLY A 302 18.55 0.21 10.47
N TYR A 303 19.28 -0.30 11.46
CA TYR A 303 20.68 -0.69 11.33
C TYR A 303 20.84 -2.16 10.93
N LEU A 304 21.98 -2.49 10.33
CA LEU A 304 22.30 -3.84 9.91
C LEU A 304 22.96 -4.63 11.04
N VAL A 305 22.44 -5.83 11.30
CA VAL A 305 23.03 -6.81 12.22
C VAL A 305 23.51 -8.00 11.40
N ASP A 306 24.75 -8.43 11.61
CA ASP A 306 25.27 -9.64 10.97
C ASP A 306 24.53 -10.88 11.50
N VAL A 307 23.93 -11.63 10.59
CA VAL A 307 23.20 -12.87 10.84
C VAL A 307 23.72 -14.03 10.00
N THR A 308 24.90 -13.89 9.39
CA THR A 308 25.51 -14.90 8.50
C THR A 308 25.54 -16.28 9.16
N ASP A 309 25.95 -16.35 10.43
CA ASP A 309 26.03 -17.59 11.22
C ASP A 309 24.66 -18.25 11.51
N LYS A 310 23.54 -17.55 11.30
CA LYS A 310 22.20 -18.12 11.47
C LYS A 310 21.74 -18.89 10.24
N PHE A 311 22.37 -18.64 9.10
CA PHE A 311 22.03 -19.25 7.82
C PHE A 311 22.97 -20.40 7.47
N THR A 312 22.50 -21.31 6.63
CA THR A 312 23.32 -22.37 6.06
C THR A 312 23.00 -22.48 4.58
N TYR A 313 24.03 -22.37 3.74
CA TYR A 313 23.90 -22.53 2.31
C TYR A 313 23.73 -24.00 1.92
N SER A 314 22.85 -24.27 0.96
CA SER A 314 22.70 -25.58 0.31
C SER A 314 22.09 -25.43 -1.08
N GLU A 315 22.47 -26.31 -1.99
CA GLU A 315 21.89 -26.40 -3.33
C GLU A 315 20.68 -27.36 -3.39
N ASP A 316 20.59 -28.31 -2.45
CA ASP A 316 19.70 -29.48 -2.56
C ASP A 316 18.88 -29.79 -1.28
N ASP A 317 19.12 -29.10 -0.16
CA ASP A 317 18.52 -29.49 1.13
C ASP A 317 17.11 -28.93 1.36
N GLN A 318 16.72 -27.85 0.69
CA GLN A 318 15.41 -27.20 0.80
C GLN A 318 14.71 -27.11 -0.58
N GLU A 319 13.51 -26.54 -0.63
CA GLU A 319 12.73 -26.41 -1.87
C GLU A 319 13.47 -25.65 -2.97
N ILE A 320 14.29 -24.66 -2.60
CA ILE A 320 15.12 -23.87 -3.51
C ILE A 320 16.59 -23.88 -3.04
N ALA A 321 17.52 -23.69 -3.98
CA ALA A 321 18.93 -23.47 -3.66
C ALA A 321 19.14 -22.10 -3.01
N GLY A 322 19.92 -22.04 -1.94
CA GLY A 322 20.17 -20.78 -1.25
C GLY A 322 20.56 -20.94 0.22
N TRP A 323 20.37 -19.86 0.98
CA TRP A 323 20.72 -19.79 2.40
C TRP A 323 19.47 -19.97 3.25
N SER A 324 19.47 -21.00 4.10
CA SER A 324 18.32 -21.36 4.91
C SER A 324 18.52 -21.10 6.40
N MET A 325 17.47 -20.63 7.08
CA MET A 325 17.43 -20.52 8.53
C MET A 325 16.07 -20.89 9.12
N LYS A 326 16.03 -21.14 10.43
CA LYS A 326 14.80 -21.39 11.17
C LYS A 326 14.31 -20.12 11.87
N THR A 327 13.13 -19.62 11.49
CA THR A 327 12.55 -18.37 12.03
C THR A 327 11.08 -18.48 12.42
N ARG A 328 10.59 -17.49 13.19
CA ARG A 328 9.14 -17.26 13.42
C ARG A 328 8.65 -15.98 12.77
N THR A 329 9.56 -15.08 12.41
CA THR A 329 9.26 -13.75 11.88
C THR A 329 10.14 -13.53 10.66
N LEU A 330 9.56 -12.98 9.61
CA LEU A 330 10.30 -12.65 8.40
C LEU A 330 10.87 -11.23 8.55
N GLY A 331 12.16 -11.07 8.29
CA GLY A 331 12.89 -9.82 8.40
C GLY A 331 13.01 -9.06 7.09
N THR A 332 13.85 -8.03 7.11
CA THR A 332 14.47 -7.49 5.90
C THR A 332 15.91 -7.98 5.88
N TYR A 333 16.27 -8.81 4.91
CA TYR A 333 17.60 -9.39 4.79
C TYR A 333 18.36 -8.77 3.61
N VAL A 334 19.67 -8.61 3.79
CA VAL A 334 20.59 -8.10 2.77
C VAL A 334 21.74 -9.08 2.63
N ILE A 335 21.94 -9.59 1.42
CA ILE A 335 23.11 -10.41 1.08
C ILE A 335 24.17 -9.49 0.49
N SER A 336 25.38 -9.61 0.99
CA SER A 336 26.55 -8.86 0.52
C SER A 336 27.66 -9.83 0.09
N ASP A 337 28.31 -9.52 -1.03
CA ASP A 337 29.48 -10.27 -1.50
C ASP A 337 30.76 -9.94 -0.70
N THR A 338 30.77 -8.80 -0.01
CA THR A 338 31.88 -8.28 0.78
C THR A 338 31.42 -7.97 2.20
N GLU A 339 32.27 -8.22 3.20
CA GLU A 339 31.98 -7.89 4.60
C GLU A 339 31.76 -6.37 4.76
N LEU A 340 30.62 -5.99 5.32
CA LEU A 340 30.23 -4.59 5.56
C LEU A 340 30.80 -4.10 6.90
N ASP A 341 31.15 -2.81 6.95
CA ASP A 341 31.56 -2.15 8.19
C ASP A 341 30.31 -1.67 8.96
N ILE A 342 29.83 -2.52 9.88
CA ILE A 342 28.62 -2.25 10.71
C ILE A 342 28.96 -1.85 12.15
N ASP A 343 30.23 -1.93 12.56
CA ASP A 343 30.65 -1.80 13.96
C ASP A 343 30.52 -0.37 14.51
N SER A 344 30.52 0.65 13.65
CA SER A 344 30.41 2.05 14.09
C SER A 344 29.10 2.37 14.84
N TYR A 345 28.10 1.49 14.76
CA TYR A 345 26.78 1.64 15.37
C TYR A 345 26.53 0.68 16.55
N ASN A 346 27.27 -0.44 16.64
CA ASN A 346 27.16 -1.40 17.74
C ASN A 346 27.87 -0.95 19.03
N ASP A 347 28.76 0.04 18.94
CA ASP A 347 29.58 0.53 20.06
C ASP A 347 28.79 1.36 21.11
N ASP A 348 27.53 1.72 20.85
CA ASP A 348 26.70 2.50 21.80
C ASP A 348 25.93 1.62 22.83
N GLU A 349 25.95 0.28 22.72
CA GLU A 349 25.27 -0.63 23.68
C GLU A 349 26.19 -1.46 24.60
N GLU A 350 27.51 -1.40 24.47
CA GLU A 350 28.42 -2.12 25.39
C GLU A 350 28.73 -1.29 26.65
N ALA A 351 27.69 -0.87 27.37
CA ALA A 351 27.81 -0.49 28.77
C ALA A 351 27.93 -1.75 29.63
N ASP A 352 29.16 -2.27 29.65
CA ASP A 352 29.73 -3.28 30.53
C ASP A 352 29.13 -3.22 31.95
N VAL A 353 28.07 -3.99 32.20
CA VAL A 353 27.55 -4.22 33.55
C VAL A 353 28.43 -5.26 34.23
N SER A 354 29.60 -4.80 34.65
CA SER A 354 30.43 -5.49 35.63
C SER A 354 29.60 -5.74 36.89
N ASN A 355 29.26 -6.99 37.11
CA ASN A 355 28.66 -7.51 38.32
C ASN A 355 29.63 -7.38 39.50
N ASP A 356 29.37 -6.45 40.42
CA ASP A 356 29.89 -6.51 41.79
C ASP A 356 28.94 -5.80 42.78
N ASP A 357 28.27 -6.64 43.59
CA ASP A 357 27.93 -6.49 45.01
C ASP A 357 27.14 -5.28 45.56
N ILE A 358 25.84 -5.53 45.78
CA ILE A 358 25.05 -5.38 47.02
C ILE A 358 25.52 -4.31 48.04
N ALA A 359 24.72 -3.25 48.23
CA ALA A 359 23.96 -2.98 49.48
C ALA A 359 23.18 -1.64 49.45
N SER A 360 21.86 -1.74 49.69
CA SER A 360 20.94 -0.86 50.46
C SER A 360 21.36 0.60 50.73
N ASP A 361 20.51 1.58 50.37
CA ASP A 361 19.57 2.27 51.28
C ASP A 361 18.94 3.52 50.62
N ASP A 362 17.81 3.89 51.20
CA ASP A 362 16.71 4.78 50.84
C ASP A 362 17.02 6.29 50.68
N THR A 363 16.03 7.01 50.13
CA THR A 363 15.69 8.46 50.25
C THR A 363 16.18 9.51 49.22
N SER A 364 15.20 9.95 48.41
CA SER A 364 14.78 11.34 48.03
C SER A 364 15.79 12.50 47.96
N ASP A 365 15.78 13.27 46.86
CA ASP A 365 15.24 14.65 46.79
C ASP A 365 15.28 15.22 45.35
N VAL A 366 14.30 16.08 45.05
CA VAL A 366 14.07 16.85 43.82
C VAL A 366 14.92 18.12 43.83
N THR A 367 15.48 18.54 42.69
CA THR A 367 15.44 19.96 42.30
C THR A 367 15.55 20.14 40.78
N ASP A 368 14.53 20.82 40.27
CA ASP A 368 14.34 21.35 38.92
C ASP A 368 15.22 22.60 38.70
N THR A 369 15.83 22.74 37.53
CA THR A 369 16.05 24.06 36.90
C THR A 369 16.13 23.94 35.39
N ASP A 370 15.04 24.36 34.75
CA ASP A 370 14.93 24.89 33.40
C ASP A 370 16.20 25.59 32.87
N LYS A 371 16.65 25.16 31.67
CA LYS A 371 17.31 26.05 30.72
C LYS A 371 17.02 25.65 29.28
N VAL A 372 15.97 26.24 28.73
CA VAL A 372 15.62 26.21 27.30
C VAL A 372 16.26 27.42 26.61
N ILE A 373 17.06 27.24 25.54
CA ILE A 373 17.26 28.19 24.43
C ILE A 373 17.85 27.41 23.21
N PRO A 374 17.65 27.80 21.93
CA PRO A 374 16.48 27.60 21.08
C PRO A 374 16.79 26.82 19.77
N GLN A 375 15.72 26.51 19.04
CA GLN A 375 15.70 25.98 17.68
C GLN A 375 15.99 27.08 16.62
N THR A 376 16.92 26.79 15.70
CA THR A 376 17.08 27.42 14.36
C THR A 376 17.68 26.33 13.46
N GLY A 377 17.08 25.79 12.40
CA GLY A 377 15.97 26.24 11.56
C GLY A 377 16.46 26.37 10.12
N SER A 378 16.51 25.28 9.36
CA SER A 378 16.22 25.23 7.91
C SER A 378 16.31 23.79 7.37
N SER A 379 15.16 23.27 6.89
CA SER A 379 14.91 22.33 5.77
C SER A 379 15.84 21.11 5.59
N ASP A 380 15.34 19.87 5.57
CA ASP A 380 14.38 19.39 4.57
C ASP A 380 13.32 18.44 5.14
N MET A 381 12.08 18.60 4.66
CA MET A 381 10.99 17.68 4.90
C MET A 381 11.03 16.56 3.87
N VAL A 382 11.39 15.36 4.30
CA VAL A 382 11.08 14.12 3.59
C VAL A 382 9.98 13.44 4.38
N ASN A 383 8.87 13.11 3.72
CA ASN A 383 7.75 12.39 4.31
C ASN A 383 8.20 11.00 4.74
N VAL A 384 8.65 10.87 5.99
CA VAL A 384 8.75 9.56 6.65
C VAL A 384 7.33 9.14 7.00
N ALA A 385 6.75 8.28 6.17
CA ALA A 385 5.57 7.52 6.54
C ALA A 385 6.00 6.53 7.63
N VAL A 386 5.87 6.94 8.89
CA VAL A 386 5.96 6.01 10.03
C VAL A 386 4.76 5.08 9.92
N PHE A 387 4.99 3.85 9.46
CA PHE A 387 4.04 2.75 9.64
C PHE A 387 3.94 2.46 11.15
N GLY A 388 2.95 3.09 11.79
CA GLY A 388 2.61 2.79 13.17
C GLY A 388 2.06 1.38 13.26
N ALA A 389 2.85 0.46 13.84
CA ALA A 389 2.41 -0.86 14.24
C ALA A 389 1.14 -0.75 15.11
N VAL A 390 0.00 -1.19 14.59
CA VAL A 390 -1.21 -1.37 15.37
C VAL A 390 -1.05 -2.64 16.19
N VAL A 391 -0.49 -2.51 17.39
CA VAL A 391 -0.55 -3.56 18.41
C VAL A 391 -2.02 -3.72 18.81
N SER A 392 -2.67 -4.80 18.36
CA SER A 392 -4.02 -5.12 18.79
C SER A 392 -4.01 -5.60 20.25
N LEU A 393 -4.37 -4.70 21.14
CA LEU A 393 -4.59 -5.01 22.57
C LEU A 393 -5.96 -5.72 22.70
N ALA A 394 -6.00 -7.04 22.50
CA ALA A 394 -7.18 -7.85 22.80
C ALA A 394 -7.32 -8.04 24.32
N ALA A 395 -7.83 -7.03 25.02
CA ALA A 395 -8.21 -7.14 26.43
C ALA A 395 -9.66 -7.63 26.56
N ALA A 396 -9.80 -8.82 27.16
CA ALA A 396 -11.03 -9.52 27.48
C ALA A 396 -12.10 -8.63 28.17
N SER A 397 -13.33 -8.68 27.68
CA SER A 397 -14.52 -8.29 28.44
C SER A 397 -15.55 -9.41 28.46
N ALA A 398 -15.34 -10.37 29.37
CA ALA A 398 -16.38 -11.28 29.82
C ALA A 398 -17.36 -10.52 30.73
N LEU A 399 -18.55 -10.18 30.23
CA LEU A 399 -19.68 -9.79 31.08
C LEU A 399 -20.87 -10.73 30.85
N ALA A 400 -21.13 -11.50 31.91
CA ALA A 400 -22.17 -12.50 32.02
C ALA A 400 -23.58 -11.91 31.96
N PHE A 401 -24.41 -12.36 31.01
CA PHE A 401 -25.86 -12.23 31.09
C PHE A 401 -26.47 -13.47 31.74
N ARG A 402 -26.81 -13.33 33.02
CA ARG A 402 -27.59 -14.30 33.79
C ARG A 402 -29.06 -14.19 33.40
N LYS A 403 -29.54 -15.18 32.64
CA LYS A 403 -30.95 -15.46 32.38
C LYS A 403 -31.66 -15.83 33.69
N VAL A 404 -32.70 -15.09 34.07
CA VAL A 404 -33.69 -15.54 35.06
C VAL A 404 -35.07 -15.51 34.42
N SER A 405 -35.66 -16.71 34.39
CA SER A 405 -37.03 -16.99 33.99
C SER A 405 -38.01 -16.57 35.09
N LYS A 406 -39.06 -15.82 34.71
CA LYS A 406 -40.46 -16.22 34.92
C LYS A 406 -41.41 -15.34 34.12
#